data_AF-A0AAN4WTX1-F1
#
_entry.id   AF-A0AAN4WTX1-F1
#
_cell.length_a   1.000
_cell.length_b   1.000
_cell.length_c   1.000
_cell.angle_alpha   90.00
_cell.angle_beta   90.00
_cell.angle_gamma   90.00
#
_symmetry.space_group_name_H-M   'P 1'
#
loop_
_entity.id
_entity.type
_entity.pdbx_description
1 polymer ?
#
loop_
_entity_poly.entity_id
_entity_poly.type
_entity_poly.pdbx_seq_one_letter_code
_entity_poly.pdbx_strand_id
1 'polypeptide(L)'
;MKLRIAAAVALTLAVVLGVRAWNAHLLQQGDSQGSARVQSAWDKQEADRSAATARDNATKFRNSERVANEDAKREAARLVRDAAAAAAVRGLHHEISRLNKRTDPYPAGDAGIAACTRDAATARELFGHSAQAYSDLAAAADGLRDQVTGLQDFARSVCRAPITEIAR
;
A
#
# COMPACT_ATOMS: atom_id res chain seq x y z
N MET A 1 -52.51 78.00 15.93
CA MET A 1 -51.38 77.77 15.01
C MET A 1 -50.38 76.73 15.54
N LYS A 2 -49.93 76.82 16.81
CA LYS A 2 -48.93 75.90 17.41
C LYS A 2 -49.33 74.41 17.47
N LEU A 3 -50.60 74.10 17.77
CA LEU A 3 -51.08 72.70 17.87
C LEU A 3 -51.06 71.95 16.53
N ARG A 4 -51.34 72.65 15.41
CA ARG A 4 -51.34 72.05 14.07
C ARG A 4 -49.93 71.70 13.61
N ILE A 5 -48.95 72.53 13.97
CA ILE A 5 -47.53 72.29 13.67
C ILE A 5 -47.02 71.10 14.48
N ALA A 6 -47.34 71.03 15.78
CA ALA A 6 -46.97 69.89 16.63
C ALA A 6 -47.57 68.56 16.13
N ALA A 7 -48.85 68.58 15.73
CA ALA A 7 -49.50 67.41 15.14
C ALA A 7 -48.84 66.97 13.81
N ALA A 8 -48.49 67.92 12.94
CA ALA A 8 -47.81 67.61 11.68
C ALA A 8 -46.39 67.05 11.91
N VAL A 9 -45.65 67.56 12.89
CA VAL A 9 -44.32 67.05 13.27
C VAL A 9 -44.42 65.64 13.86
N ALA A 10 -45.38 65.37 14.73
CA ALA A 10 -45.59 64.04 15.29
C ALA A 10 -45.96 63.01 14.22
N LEU A 11 -46.81 63.41 13.26
CA LEU A 11 -47.26 62.54 12.18
C LEU A 11 -46.12 62.24 11.19
N THR A 12 -45.29 63.23 10.86
CA THR A 12 -44.09 63.04 10.03
C THR A 12 -43.05 62.16 10.73
N LEU A 13 -42.81 62.35 12.03
CA LEU A 13 -41.94 61.46 12.81
C LEU A 13 -42.45 60.02 12.86
N ALA A 14 -43.75 59.82 13.06
CA ALA A 14 -44.37 58.49 13.06
C ALA A 14 -44.19 57.79 11.70
N VAL A 15 -44.36 58.51 10.60
CA VAL A 15 -44.13 57.98 9.24
C VAL A 15 -42.65 57.62 9.03
N VAL A 16 -41.72 58.49 9.42
CA VAL A 16 -40.27 58.24 9.26
C VAL A 16 -39.82 57.03 10.09
N LEU A 17 -40.30 56.90 11.33
CA LEU A 17 -39.98 55.76 12.19
C LEU A 17 -40.60 54.47 11.67
N GLY A 18 -41.84 54.50 11.17
CA GLY A 18 -42.50 53.36 10.55
C GLY A 18 -41.75 52.84 9.33
N VAL A 19 -41.34 53.74 8.42
CA VAL A 19 -40.54 53.39 7.24
C VAL A 19 -39.18 52.81 7.63
N ARG A 20 -38.51 53.37 8.65
CA ARG A 20 -37.24 52.82 9.14
C ARG A 20 -37.39 51.44 9.77
N ALA A 21 -38.40 51.23 10.60
CA ALA A 21 -38.67 49.93 11.21
C ALA A 21 -39.00 48.87 10.15
N TRP A 22 -39.79 49.24 9.14
CA TRP A 22 -40.09 48.36 8.00
C TRP A 22 -38.84 47.99 7.20
N ASN A 23 -38.00 48.98 6.86
CA ASN A 23 -36.75 48.73 6.14
C ASN A 23 -35.77 47.86 6.95
N ALA A 24 -35.66 48.08 8.26
CA ALA A 24 -34.84 47.26 9.15
C ALA A 24 -35.36 45.82 9.22
N HIS A 25 -36.68 45.64 9.27
CA HIS A 25 -37.30 44.32 9.24
C HIS A 25 -37.03 43.57 7.93
N LEU A 26 -37.14 44.26 6.79
CA LEU A 26 -36.82 43.68 5.48
C LEU A 26 -35.33 43.30 5.35
N LEU A 27 -34.42 44.12 5.87
CA LEU A 27 -32.99 43.79 5.91
C LEU A 27 -32.73 42.54 6.75
N GLN A 28 -33.31 42.48 7.96
CA GLN A 28 -33.16 41.33 8.85
C GLN A 28 -33.73 40.04 8.24
N GLN A 29 -34.87 40.12 7.54
CA GLN A 29 -35.42 38.98 6.79
C GLN A 29 -34.48 38.55 5.65
N GLY A 30 -33.92 39.51 4.91
CA GLY A 30 -32.96 39.23 3.84
C GLY A 30 -31.68 38.57 4.35
N ASP A 31 -31.09 39.09 5.44
CA ASP A 31 -29.87 38.58 6.04
C ASP A 31 -30.06 37.17 6.64
N SER A 32 -31.19 36.93 7.30
CA SER A 32 -31.52 35.60 7.86
C SER A 32 -31.77 34.56 6.76
N GLN A 33 -32.45 34.92 5.68
CA GLN A 33 -32.61 34.03 4.52
C GLN A 33 -31.28 33.80 3.79
N GLY A 34 -30.46 34.84 3.62
CA GLY A 34 -29.15 34.75 2.99
C GLY A 34 -28.19 33.84 3.77
N SER A 35 -28.08 34.05 5.08
CA SER A 35 -27.26 33.23 5.97
C SER A 35 -27.73 31.77 6.02
N ALA A 36 -29.04 31.52 6.08
CA ALA A 36 -29.58 30.16 6.03
C ALA A 36 -29.24 29.42 4.73
N ARG A 37 -29.26 30.14 3.59
CA ARG A 37 -28.87 29.57 2.29
C ARG A 37 -27.37 29.24 2.22
N VAL A 38 -26.53 30.12 2.74
CA VAL A 38 -25.08 29.87 2.78
C VAL A 38 -24.77 28.71 3.73
N GLN A 39 -25.40 28.68 4.90
CA GLN A 39 -25.20 27.61 5.88
C GLN A 39 -25.64 26.25 5.31
N SER A 40 -26.82 26.17 4.72
CA SER A 40 -27.28 24.91 4.11
C SER A 40 -26.41 24.44 2.94
N ALA A 41 -25.89 25.36 2.11
CA ALA A 41 -24.95 25.02 1.06
C ALA A 41 -23.61 24.52 1.61
N TRP A 42 -23.10 25.18 2.65
CA TRP A 42 -21.88 24.78 3.37
C TRP A 42 -22.04 23.41 4.01
N ASP A 43 -23.11 23.18 4.77
CA ASP A 43 -23.38 21.92 5.45
C ASP A 43 -23.49 20.77 4.45
N LYS A 44 -24.15 20.99 3.31
CA LYS A 44 -24.20 20.00 2.23
C LYS A 44 -22.81 19.70 1.67
N GLN A 45 -22.02 20.72 1.38
CA GLN A 45 -20.66 20.54 0.86
C GLN A 45 -19.75 19.81 1.86
N GLU A 46 -19.88 20.11 3.15
CA GLU A 46 -19.13 19.45 4.23
C GLU A 46 -19.55 18.00 4.41
N ALA A 47 -20.86 17.72 4.34
CA ALA A 47 -21.39 16.35 4.36
C ALA A 47 -20.89 15.54 3.15
N ASP A 48 -20.91 16.12 1.95
CA ASP A 48 -20.41 15.46 0.74
C ASP A 48 -18.90 15.17 0.82
N ARG A 49 -18.09 16.13 1.32
CA ARG A 49 -16.65 15.95 1.57
C ARG A 49 -16.37 14.88 2.62
N SER A 50 -17.11 14.90 3.72
CA SER A 50 -16.98 13.93 4.81
C SER A 50 -17.34 12.52 4.32
N ALA A 51 -18.43 12.39 3.54
CA ALA A 51 -18.85 11.13 2.96
C ALA A 51 -17.83 10.60 1.92
N ALA A 52 -17.28 11.47 1.08
CA ALA A 52 -16.22 11.09 0.13
C ALA A 52 -14.96 10.58 0.86
N THR A 53 -14.52 11.31 1.89
CA THR A 53 -13.36 10.94 2.71
C THR A 53 -13.58 9.61 3.43
N ALA A 54 -14.79 9.39 3.99
CA ALA A 54 -15.14 8.13 4.65
C ALA A 54 -15.09 6.94 3.68
N ARG A 55 -15.59 7.09 2.45
CA ARG A 55 -15.54 6.04 1.41
C ARG A 55 -14.11 5.73 0.97
N ASP A 56 -13.28 6.75 0.81
CA ASP A 56 -11.87 6.58 0.46
C ASP A 56 -11.10 5.85 1.57
N ASN A 57 -11.27 6.28 2.82
CA ASN A 57 -10.65 5.64 3.98
C ASN A 57 -11.09 4.18 4.13
N ALA A 58 -12.39 3.88 3.95
CA ALA A 58 -12.88 2.51 3.98
C ALA A 58 -12.27 1.65 2.86
N THR A 59 -12.04 2.23 1.69
CA THR A 59 -11.41 1.53 0.55
C THR A 59 -9.94 1.27 0.80
N LYS A 60 -9.21 2.26 1.33
CA LYS A 60 -7.81 2.11 1.75
C LYS A 60 -7.65 1.02 2.80
N PHE A 61 -8.53 1.02 3.82
CA PHE A 61 -8.52 0.03 4.88
C PHE A 61 -8.73 -1.39 4.32
N ARG A 62 -9.80 -1.63 3.54
CA ARG A 62 -10.04 -2.93 2.90
C ARG A 62 -8.89 -3.39 2.01
N ASN A 63 -8.28 -2.48 1.27
CA ASN A 63 -7.14 -2.81 0.42
C ASN A 63 -5.91 -3.20 1.26
N SER A 64 -5.64 -2.47 2.35
CA SER A 64 -4.55 -2.82 3.28
C SER A 64 -4.76 -4.18 3.93
N GLU A 65 -5.98 -4.51 4.36
CA GLU A 65 -6.30 -5.83 4.90
C GLU A 65 -6.10 -6.94 3.87
N ARG A 66 -6.53 -6.70 2.61
CA ARG A 66 -6.33 -7.65 1.52
C ARG A 66 -4.85 -7.89 1.26
N VAL A 67 -4.04 -6.84 1.16
CA VAL A 67 -2.59 -6.95 0.94
C VAL A 67 -1.92 -7.69 2.10
N ALA A 68 -2.24 -7.32 3.34
CA ALA A 68 -1.69 -7.98 4.52
C ALA A 68 -2.04 -9.48 4.57
N ASN A 69 -3.28 -9.85 4.20
CA ASN A 69 -3.70 -11.25 4.13
C ASN A 69 -3.00 -12.00 3.00
N GLU A 70 -2.86 -11.39 1.82
CA GLU A 70 -2.11 -11.99 0.71
C GLU A 70 -0.64 -12.22 1.06
N ASP A 71 -0.01 -11.26 1.73
CA ASP A 71 1.38 -11.40 2.17
C ASP A 71 1.54 -12.46 3.26
N ALA A 72 0.61 -12.53 4.22
CA ALA A 72 0.60 -13.60 5.23
C ALA A 72 0.45 -14.99 4.58
N LYS A 73 -0.41 -15.12 3.56
CA LYS A 73 -0.56 -16.38 2.80
C LYS A 73 0.70 -16.75 2.02
N ARG A 74 1.33 -15.77 1.37
CA ARG A 74 2.59 -15.98 0.65
C ARG A 74 3.70 -16.42 1.60
N GLU A 75 3.78 -15.81 2.77
CA GLU A 75 4.78 -16.15 3.77
C GLU A 75 4.55 -17.54 4.37
N ALA A 76 3.31 -17.87 4.74
CA ALA A 76 2.98 -19.23 5.18
C ALA A 76 3.35 -20.29 4.12
N ALA A 77 3.09 -20.01 2.83
CA ALA A 77 3.47 -20.90 1.75
C ALA A 77 5.00 -21.01 1.56
N ARG A 78 5.75 -19.92 1.82
CA ARG A 78 7.23 -19.95 1.83
C ARG A 78 7.74 -20.83 2.96
N LEU A 79 7.27 -20.62 4.18
CA LEU A 79 7.67 -21.40 5.35
C LEU A 79 7.41 -22.91 5.18
N VAL A 80 6.29 -23.28 4.57
CA VAL A 80 6.00 -24.70 4.26
C VAL A 80 7.00 -25.27 3.25
N ARG A 81 7.33 -24.52 2.18
CA ARG A 81 8.35 -24.96 1.20
C ARG A 81 9.73 -25.07 1.83
N ASP A 82 10.12 -24.11 2.66
CA ASP A 82 11.41 -24.10 3.33
C ASP A 82 11.53 -25.25 4.33
N ALA A 83 10.46 -25.53 5.08
CA ALA A 83 10.41 -26.68 5.99
C ALA A 83 10.52 -28.01 5.23
N ALA A 84 9.84 -28.15 4.09
CA ALA A 84 9.93 -29.33 3.23
C ALA A 84 11.34 -29.50 2.65
N ALA A 85 11.96 -28.42 2.17
CA ALA A 85 13.34 -28.43 1.67
C ALA A 85 14.33 -28.81 2.78
N ALA A 86 14.19 -28.24 3.98
CA ALA A 86 15.03 -28.58 5.12
C ALA A 86 14.87 -30.05 5.55
N ALA A 87 13.66 -30.60 5.49
CA ALA A 87 13.41 -32.02 5.75
C ALA A 87 14.08 -32.91 4.69
N ALA A 88 14.00 -32.55 3.41
CA ALA A 88 14.67 -33.27 2.32
C ALA A 88 16.20 -33.27 2.51
N VAL A 89 16.81 -32.13 2.85
CA VAL A 89 18.26 -32.02 3.11
C VAL A 89 18.66 -32.92 4.30
N ARG A 90 17.91 -32.91 5.39
CA ARG A 90 18.18 -33.81 6.53
C ARG A 90 18.11 -35.28 6.12
N GLY A 91 17.12 -35.66 5.32
CA GLY A 91 16.98 -37.01 4.78
C GLY A 91 18.18 -37.41 3.93
N LEU A 92 18.61 -36.54 3.02
CA LEU A 92 19.80 -36.76 2.18
C LEU A 92 21.07 -36.92 3.02
N HIS A 93 21.29 -36.08 4.03
CA HIS A 93 22.43 -36.22 4.93
C HIS A 93 22.41 -37.54 5.71
N HIS A 94 21.24 -38.00 6.14
CA HIS A 94 21.10 -39.29 6.80
C HIS A 94 21.44 -40.45 5.85
N GLU A 95 20.94 -40.38 4.62
CA GLU A 95 21.19 -41.40 3.60
C GLU A 95 22.67 -41.45 3.19
N ILE A 96 23.32 -40.29 2.99
CA ILE A 96 24.77 -40.21 2.74
C ILE A 96 25.54 -40.83 3.91
N SER A 97 25.15 -40.51 5.15
CA SER A 97 25.78 -41.10 6.34
C SER A 97 25.61 -42.61 6.42
N ARG A 98 24.46 -43.13 5.99
CA ARG A 98 24.17 -44.57 5.91
C ARG A 98 25.04 -45.24 4.84
N LEU A 99 25.12 -44.64 3.65
CA LEU A 99 25.92 -45.14 2.53
C LEU A 99 27.42 -45.14 2.86
N ASN A 100 27.93 -44.08 3.49
CA ASN A 100 29.34 -43.97 3.88
C ASN A 100 29.77 -44.99 4.95
N LYS A 101 28.82 -45.55 5.71
CA LYS A 101 29.10 -46.60 6.71
C LYS A 101 29.17 -48.01 6.13
N ARG A 102 28.84 -48.19 4.85
CA ARG A 102 28.81 -49.52 4.22
C ARG A 102 30.23 -50.05 4.01
N THR A 103 30.59 -51.11 4.73
CA THR A 103 31.84 -51.84 4.53
C THR A 103 31.73 -52.68 3.27
N ASP A 104 32.72 -52.57 2.38
CA ASP A 104 32.79 -53.23 1.06
C ASP A 104 31.56 -52.94 0.16
N PRO A 105 31.44 -51.71 -0.37
CA PRO A 105 30.26 -51.27 -1.11
C PRO A 105 30.05 -51.95 -2.46
N TYR A 106 31.05 -52.67 -2.98
CA TYR A 106 31.02 -53.28 -4.31
C TYR A 106 31.57 -54.72 -4.23
N PRO A 107 30.93 -55.69 -4.91
CA PRO A 107 31.46 -57.05 -4.98
C PRO A 107 32.80 -57.10 -5.74
N ALA A 108 33.64 -58.10 -5.47
CA ALA A 108 34.88 -58.28 -6.22
C ALA A 108 34.64 -58.62 -7.71
N GLY A 109 35.60 -58.27 -8.56
CA GLY A 109 35.58 -58.56 -10.00
C GLY A 109 34.87 -57.51 -10.85
N ASP A 110 34.69 -57.83 -12.13
CA ASP A 110 34.20 -56.88 -13.16
C ASP A 110 32.82 -56.30 -12.83
N ALA A 111 31.96 -57.07 -12.17
CA ALA A 111 30.64 -56.61 -11.74
C ALA A 111 30.72 -55.44 -10.73
N GLY A 112 31.69 -55.46 -9.81
CA GLY A 112 31.93 -54.36 -8.87
C GLY A 112 32.50 -53.12 -9.54
N ILE A 113 33.42 -53.30 -10.49
CA ILE A 113 33.99 -52.20 -11.28
C ILE A 113 32.91 -51.50 -12.10
N ALA A 114 32.00 -52.27 -12.72
CA ALA A 114 30.86 -51.73 -13.46
C ALA A 114 29.87 -50.98 -12.55
N ALA A 115 29.60 -51.48 -11.34
CA ALA A 115 28.77 -50.80 -10.36
C ALA A 115 29.40 -49.46 -9.90
N CYS A 116 30.68 -49.47 -9.53
CA CYS A 116 31.43 -48.28 -9.14
C CYS A 116 31.45 -47.22 -10.25
N THR A 117 31.66 -47.64 -11.51
CA THR A 117 31.69 -46.72 -12.65
C THR A 117 30.34 -46.05 -12.88
N ARG A 118 29.22 -46.80 -12.75
CA ARG A 118 27.86 -46.25 -12.85
C ARG A 118 27.58 -45.25 -11.74
N ASP A 119 27.88 -45.59 -10.49
CA ASP A 119 27.69 -44.69 -9.36
C ASP A 119 28.52 -43.40 -9.52
N ALA A 120 29.77 -43.52 -9.97
CA ALA A 120 30.63 -42.37 -10.26
C ALA A 120 30.11 -41.51 -11.42
N ALA A 121 29.47 -42.08 -12.43
CA ALA A 121 28.83 -41.33 -13.51
C ALA A 121 27.62 -40.54 -12.98
N THR A 122 26.72 -41.21 -12.23
CA THR A 122 25.56 -40.58 -11.59
C THR A 122 25.99 -39.46 -10.63
N ALA A 123 27.05 -39.66 -9.85
CA ALA A 123 27.56 -38.65 -8.94
C ALA A 123 28.00 -37.38 -9.70
N ARG A 124 28.74 -37.54 -10.82
CA ARG A 124 29.16 -36.39 -11.65
C ARG A 124 27.97 -35.64 -12.24
N GLU A 125 26.94 -36.34 -12.69
CA GLU A 125 25.71 -35.73 -13.20
C GLU A 125 24.99 -34.91 -12.11
N LEU A 126 24.83 -35.48 -10.91
CA LEU A 126 24.24 -34.77 -9.76
C LEU A 126 25.08 -33.55 -9.34
N PHE A 127 26.42 -33.67 -9.36
CA PHE A 127 27.30 -32.50 -9.11
C PHE A 127 27.14 -31.44 -10.20
N GLY A 128 27.03 -31.83 -11.47
CA GLY A 128 26.75 -30.91 -12.57
C GLY A 128 25.43 -30.16 -12.39
N HIS A 129 24.35 -30.87 -12.07
CA HIS A 129 23.04 -30.26 -11.80
C HIS A 129 23.06 -29.32 -10.61
N SER A 130 23.73 -29.69 -9.51
CA SER A 130 23.83 -28.81 -8.35
C SER A 130 24.67 -27.56 -8.63
N ALA A 131 25.80 -27.70 -9.33
CA ALA A 131 26.61 -26.57 -9.76
C ALA A 131 25.84 -25.60 -10.68
N GLN A 132 25.04 -26.13 -11.60
CA GLN A 132 24.17 -25.32 -12.44
C GLN A 132 23.12 -24.59 -11.60
N ALA A 133 22.43 -25.29 -10.69
CA ALA A 133 21.41 -24.68 -9.84
C ALA A 133 21.97 -23.54 -8.95
N TYR A 134 23.19 -23.69 -8.43
CA TYR A 134 23.86 -22.61 -7.70
C TYR A 134 24.23 -21.42 -8.60
N SER A 135 24.66 -21.69 -9.83
CA SER A 135 24.98 -20.65 -10.81
C SER A 135 23.73 -19.86 -11.21
N ASP A 136 22.61 -20.55 -11.43
CA ASP A 136 21.31 -19.95 -11.73
C ASP A 136 20.79 -19.11 -10.55
N LEU A 137 20.95 -19.61 -9.32
CA LEU A 137 20.60 -18.87 -8.10
C LEU A 137 21.43 -17.59 -7.95
N ALA A 138 22.74 -17.65 -8.22
CA ALA A 138 23.60 -16.48 -8.20
C ALA A 138 23.17 -15.44 -9.24
N ALA A 139 22.90 -15.87 -10.48
CA ALA A 139 22.40 -14.98 -11.54
C ALA A 139 21.06 -14.33 -11.17
N ALA A 140 20.14 -15.08 -10.56
CA ALA A 140 18.88 -14.54 -10.07
C ALA A 140 19.08 -13.51 -8.95
N ALA A 141 20.01 -13.77 -8.02
CA ALA A 141 20.34 -12.83 -6.94
C ALA A 141 20.95 -11.53 -7.48
N ASP A 142 21.85 -11.60 -8.46
CA ASP A 142 22.40 -10.43 -9.15
C ASP A 142 21.30 -9.64 -9.87
N GLY A 143 20.39 -10.33 -10.58
CA GLY A 143 19.23 -9.69 -11.22
C GLY A 143 18.33 -8.96 -10.22
N LEU A 144 18.10 -9.53 -9.04
CA LEU A 144 17.36 -8.85 -7.96
C LEU A 144 18.13 -7.63 -7.42
N ARG A 145 19.44 -7.74 -7.24
CA ARG A 145 20.29 -6.62 -6.78
C ARG A 145 20.20 -5.43 -7.73
N ASP A 146 20.26 -5.70 -9.03
CA ASP A 146 20.20 -4.66 -10.05
C ASP A 146 18.82 -4.00 -10.10
N GLN A 147 17.74 -4.78 -9.98
CA GLN A 147 16.37 -4.26 -9.85
C GLN A 147 16.20 -3.37 -8.61
N VAL A 148 16.71 -3.80 -7.46
CA VAL A 148 16.63 -3.02 -6.21
C VAL A 148 17.44 -1.72 -6.35
N THR A 149 18.62 -1.77 -6.94
CA THR A 149 19.45 -0.58 -7.19
C THR A 149 18.73 0.40 -8.12
N GLY A 150 18.17 -0.09 -9.23
CA GLY A 150 17.38 0.72 -10.15
C GLY A 150 16.15 1.36 -9.49
N LEU A 151 15.45 0.62 -8.61
CA LEU A 151 14.31 1.16 -7.86
C LEU A 151 14.73 2.25 -6.87
N GLN A 152 15.87 2.07 -6.19
CA GLN A 152 16.43 3.08 -5.28
C GLN A 152 16.86 4.35 -6.03
N ASP A 153 17.47 4.20 -7.20
CA ASP A 153 17.87 5.32 -8.05
C ASP A 153 16.67 6.05 -8.63
N PHE A 154 15.64 5.32 -9.05
CA PHE A 154 14.35 5.89 -9.44
C PHE A 154 13.73 6.69 -8.30
N ALA A 155 13.66 6.13 -7.09
CA ALA A 155 13.14 6.85 -5.92
C ALA A 155 13.98 8.10 -5.59
N ARG A 156 15.30 8.06 -5.77
CA ARG A 156 16.17 9.22 -5.56
C ARG A 156 15.99 10.30 -6.61
N SER A 157 15.84 9.92 -7.89
CA SER A 157 15.73 10.86 -8.99
C SER A 157 14.33 11.48 -9.11
N VAL A 158 13.27 10.67 -8.96
CA VAL A 158 11.89 11.13 -9.16
C VAL A 158 11.24 11.58 -7.86
N CYS A 159 11.37 10.80 -6.78
CA CYS A 159 10.69 11.12 -5.51
C CYS A 159 11.47 12.13 -4.65
N ARG A 160 12.76 12.39 -4.94
CA ARG A 160 13.58 13.40 -4.25
C ARG A 160 14.10 14.52 -5.16
N ALA A 161 13.58 14.67 -6.38
CA ALA A 161 13.91 15.84 -7.21
C ALA A 161 13.65 17.11 -6.39
N PRO A 162 14.66 17.96 -6.13
CA PRO A 162 14.41 19.23 -5.49
C PRO A 162 13.57 20.06 -6.44
N ILE A 163 12.44 20.60 -5.97
CA ILE A 163 11.72 21.68 -6.63
C ILE A 163 12.69 22.86 -6.70
N THR A 164 13.51 22.90 -7.73
CA THR A 164 14.39 24.02 -8.01
C THR A 164 14.00 24.52 -9.38
N GLU A 165 13.56 25.78 -9.40
CA GLU A 165 13.24 26.61 -10.55
C GLU A 165 11.92 26.33 -11.30
N ILE A 166 10.81 26.75 -10.67
CA ILE A 166 9.80 27.53 -11.41
C ILE A 166 9.70 28.89 -10.70
N ALA A 167 10.71 29.73 -10.95
CA ALA A 167 10.64 31.16 -10.67
C ALA A 167 11.28 31.88 -11.86
N ARG A 168 10.48 32.10 -12.90
CA ARG A 168 10.73 33.18 -13.86
C ARG A 168 9.41 33.65 -14.46
#